data_AF-A0A950TZ85-F1
#
_entry.id   AF-A0A950TZ85-F1
#
_cell.length_a   1.000
_cell.length_b   1.000
_cell.length_c   1.000
_cell.angle_alpha   90.00
_cell.angle_beta   90.00
_cell.angle_gamma   90.00
#
_symmetry.space_group_name_H-M   'P 1'
#
loop_
_entity.id
_entity.type
_entity.pdbx_description
1 polymer ?
#
loop_
_entity_poly.entity_id
_entity_poly.type
_entity_poly.pdbx_seq_one_letter_code
_entity_poly.pdbx_strand_id
1 'polypeptide(L)'
;MKSRRGKKPPVVPSAPRGLAVSVRSARNRSAASQWWLVRQLNDPYVTAAKAQGWRSRAAFKLLELDDRFGVLRSGARVVDLGAAPGGWTQVAVQRGAARVVALDLLPMDPVAGAVCLEGDFTDEGMPARLVEALGGKADVVLSDMAPNTTGHAATDHLRIIA
;
A
#
# COMPACT_ATOMS: atom_id res chain seq x y z
N MET A 1 -15.82 -33.03 -7.51
CA MET A 1 -16.34 -31.65 -7.34
C MET A 1 -15.66 -31.01 -6.13
N LYS A 2 -14.71 -30.08 -6.32
CA LYS A 2 -14.12 -29.32 -5.18
C LYS A 2 -14.86 -27.99 -5.05
N SER A 3 -15.55 -27.83 -3.93
CA SER A 3 -16.26 -26.63 -3.50
C SER A 3 -15.34 -25.41 -3.52
N ARG A 4 -15.63 -24.43 -4.38
CA ARG A 4 -15.07 -23.07 -4.29
C ARG A 4 -15.76 -22.39 -3.11
N ARG A 5 -15.13 -22.36 -1.93
CA ARG A 5 -15.54 -21.44 -0.86
C ARG A 5 -15.29 -20.02 -1.35
N GLY A 6 -16.36 -19.30 -1.70
CA GLY A 6 -16.27 -17.86 -1.92
C GLY A 6 -15.78 -17.19 -0.65
N LYS A 7 -14.58 -16.60 -0.68
CA LYS A 7 -14.11 -15.74 0.40
C LYS A 7 -14.99 -14.49 0.39
N LYS A 8 -15.58 -14.14 1.54
CA LYS A 8 -16.30 -12.88 1.71
C LYS A 8 -15.32 -11.72 1.44
N PRO A 9 -15.72 -10.67 0.71
CA PRO A 9 -14.89 -9.49 0.51
C PRO A 9 -14.50 -8.88 1.85
N PRO A 10 -13.37 -8.17 1.95
CA PRO A 10 -12.95 -7.50 3.17
C PRO A 10 -14.06 -6.54 3.61
N VAL A 11 -14.69 -6.87 4.73
CA VAL A 11 -15.74 -6.04 5.33
C VAL A 11 -15.06 -4.81 5.90
N VAL A 12 -15.29 -3.65 5.30
CA VAL A 12 -14.99 -2.36 5.92
C VAL A 12 -16.06 -2.17 7.01
N PRO A 13 -15.72 -2.13 8.31
CA PRO A 13 -16.71 -1.83 9.33
C PRO A 13 -17.21 -0.41 9.09
N SER A 14 -18.52 -0.17 9.23
CA SER A 14 -19.02 1.17 9.48
C SER A 14 -18.20 1.77 10.62
N ALA A 15 -17.68 2.98 10.44
CA ALA A 15 -16.84 3.64 11.44
C ALA A 15 -17.45 3.43 12.83
N PRO A 16 -16.70 2.90 13.82
CA PRO A 16 -17.22 2.83 15.18
C PRO A 16 -17.66 4.24 15.57
N ARG A 17 -18.74 4.35 16.35
CA ARG A 17 -19.18 5.62 16.95
C ARG A 17 -18.14 6.07 17.99
N GLY A 18 -16.93 6.39 17.53
CA GLY A 18 -15.90 7.09 18.26
C GLY A 18 -16.03 8.58 18.01
N LEU A 19 -15.65 9.38 19.01
CA LEU A 19 -15.65 10.84 18.94
C LEU A 19 -14.80 11.28 17.74
N ALA A 20 -15.43 11.96 16.77
CA ALA A 20 -14.72 12.49 15.61
C ALA A 20 -13.55 13.38 16.08
N VAL A 21 -12.36 13.14 15.55
CA VAL A 21 -11.17 13.91 15.88
C VAL A 21 -11.27 15.28 15.22
N SER A 22 -11.30 16.33 16.03
CA SER A 22 -11.29 17.71 15.56
C SER A 22 -9.87 18.24 15.34
N VAL A 23 -9.71 19.18 14.42
CA VAL A 23 -8.42 19.83 14.15
C VAL A 23 -8.07 20.77 15.31
N ARG A 24 -6.94 20.52 15.99
CA ARG A 24 -6.53 21.28 17.19
C ARG A 24 -6.22 22.76 16.96
N SER A 25 -5.91 23.18 15.74
CA SER A 25 -5.68 24.60 15.40
C SER A 25 -6.16 24.93 13.98
N ALA A 26 -7.22 25.73 13.91
CA ALA A 26 -7.86 26.17 12.67
C ALA A 26 -7.39 27.59 12.23
N ARG A 27 -6.78 28.36 13.13
CA ARG A 27 -6.64 29.83 13.04
C ARG A 27 -5.90 30.36 11.79
N ASN A 28 -5.07 29.55 11.13
CA ASN A 28 -4.30 29.95 9.94
C ASN A 28 -4.53 29.03 8.73
N ARG A 29 -5.63 28.26 8.70
CA ARG A 29 -5.92 27.29 7.62
C ARG A 29 -7.18 27.67 6.87
N SER A 30 -7.14 27.56 5.54
CA SER A 30 -8.34 27.72 4.72
C SER A 30 -9.40 26.67 5.08
N ALA A 31 -10.68 26.97 4.84
CA ALA A 31 -11.77 26.02 5.09
C ALA A 31 -11.56 24.69 4.35
N ALA A 32 -11.06 24.74 3.11
CA ALA A 32 -10.71 23.54 2.33
C ALA A 32 -9.59 22.72 2.99
N SER A 33 -8.55 23.38 3.51
CA SER A 33 -7.47 22.72 4.24
C SER A 33 -7.97 22.07 5.54
N GLN A 34 -8.85 22.75 6.27
CA GLN A 34 -9.48 22.21 7.47
C GLN A 34 -10.33 20.97 7.14
N TRP A 35 -11.14 21.00 6.07
CA TRP A 35 -11.99 19.87 5.70
C TRP A 35 -11.17 18.67 5.22
N TRP A 36 -10.10 18.92 4.49
CA TRP A 36 -9.15 17.87 4.12
C TRP A 36 -8.52 17.23 5.37
N LEU A 37 -8.04 18.03 6.32
CA LEU A 37 -7.47 17.52 7.58
C LEU A 37 -8.49 16.71 8.39
N VAL A 38 -9.72 17.20 8.53
CA VAL A 38 -10.80 16.47 9.21
C VAL A 38 -11.05 15.12 8.51
N ARG A 39 -11.08 15.08 7.17
CA ARG A 39 -11.27 13.84 6.41
C ARG A 39 -10.12 12.85 6.62
N GLN A 40 -8.87 13.32 6.62
CA GLN A 40 -7.71 12.46 6.87
C GLN A 40 -7.71 11.90 8.30
N LEU A 41 -8.03 12.75 9.29
CA LEU A 41 -8.06 12.36 10.70
C LEU A 41 -9.16 11.34 11.00
N ASN A 42 -10.29 11.41 10.29
CA ASN A 42 -11.47 10.57 10.52
C ASN A 42 -11.64 9.50 9.43
N ASP A 43 -10.54 9.14 8.76
CA ASP A 43 -10.55 8.14 7.71
C ASP A 43 -10.82 6.73 8.28
N PRO A 44 -11.95 6.09 7.93
CA PRO A 44 -12.32 4.80 8.49
C PRO A 44 -11.31 3.70 8.13
N TYR A 45 -10.63 3.82 6.99
CA TYR A 45 -9.66 2.82 6.56
C TYR A 45 -8.36 2.87 7.34
N VAL A 46 -7.98 4.03 7.89
CA VAL A 46 -6.83 4.13 8.81
C VAL A 46 -7.15 3.40 10.11
N THR A 47 -8.35 3.59 10.65
CA THR A 47 -8.81 2.89 11.85
C THR A 47 -8.91 1.39 11.60
N ALA A 48 -9.52 0.98 10.48
CA ALA A 48 -9.64 -0.42 10.10
C ALA A 48 -8.28 -1.08 9.87
N ALA A 49 -7.32 -0.39 9.25
CA ALA A 49 -5.97 -0.90 9.04
C ALA A 49 -5.31 -1.23 10.38
N LYS A 50 -5.32 -0.28 11.33
CA LYS A 50 -4.80 -0.49 12.68
C LYS A 50 -5.48 -1.65 13.39
N ALA A 51 -6.81 -1.70 13.36
CA ALA A 51 -7.59 -2.76 14.00
C ALA A 51 -7.31 -4.17 13.42
N GLN A 52 -6.98 -4.24 12.12
CA GLN A 52 -6.68 -5.49 11.42
C GLN A 52 -5.17 -5.78 11.33
N GLY A 53 -4.30 -4.95 11.92
CA GLY A 53 -2.85 -5.15 11.90
C GLY A 53 -2.16 -4.80 10.57
N TRP A 54 -2.84 -4.09 9.67
CA TRP A 54 -2.25 -3.55 8.44
C TRP A 54 -1.47 -2.27 8.72
N ARG A 55 -0.30 -2.15 8.12
CA ARG A 55 0.59 -0.99 8.26
C ARG A 55 0.08 0.26 7.58
N SER A 56 -0.77 0.12 6.55
CA SER A 56 -1.39 1.25 5.88
C SER A 56 -2.80 0.91 5.39
N ARG A 57 -3.60 1.96 5.20
CA ARG A 57 -4.90 1.83 4.55
C ARG A 57 -4.81 1.38 3.09
N ALA A 58 -3.64 1.49 2.45
CA ALA A 58 -3.44 1.06 1.07
C ALA A 58 -3.59 -0.47 0.92
N ALA A 59 -3.36 -1.24 1.99
CA ALA A 59 -3.59 -2.69 2.00
C ALA A 59 -4.99 -3.07 1.49
N PHE A 60 -6.02 -2.29 1.83
CA PHE A 60 -7.39 -2.54 1.36
C PHE A 60 -7.54 -2.40 -0.15
N LYS A 61 -6.78 -1.51 -0.81
CA LYS A 61 -6.79 -1.38 -2.27
C LYS A 61 -6.35 -2.70 -2.92
N LEU A 62 -5.22 -3.26 -2.48
CA LEU A 62 -4.68 -4.49 -3.03
C LEU A 62 -5.50 -5.71 -2.66
N LEU A 63 -6.06 -5.77 -1.44
CA LEU A 63 -6.99 -6.83 -1.05
C LEU A 63 -8.21 -6.87 -1.98
N GLU A 64 -8.84 -5.73 -2.22
CA GLU A 64 -10.01 -5.63 -3.09
C GLU A 64 -9.66 -5.97 -4.56
N LEU A 65 -8.52 -5.47 -5.04
CA LEU A 65 -8.01 -5.74 -6.38
C LEU A 65 -7.70 -7.23 -6.57
N ASP A 66 -7.04 -7.86 -5.60
CA ASP A 66 -6.79 -9.31 -5.62
C ASP A 66 -8.07 -10.13 -5.53
N ASP A 67 -9.01 -9.77 -4.65
CA ASP A 67 -10.28 -10.50 -4.52
C ASP A 67 -11.12 -10.44 -5.80
N ARG A 68 -11.02 -9.35 -6.56
CA ARG A 68 -11.74 -9.16 -7.82
C ARG A 68 -11.05 -9.81 -9.02
N PHE A 69 -9.73 -9.70 -9.11
CA PHE A 69 -8.98 -10.04 -10.33
C PHE A 69 -8.01 -11.21 -10.16
N GLY A 70 -7.76 -11.67 -8.94
CA GLY A 70 -6.87 -12.80 -8.64
C GLY A 70 -5.42 -12.55 -9.06
N VAL A 71 -4.94 -11.31 -8.88
CA VAL A 71 -3.59 -10.91 -9.33
C VAL A 71 -2.49 -11.59 -8.52
N LEU A 72 -2.72 -11.93 -7.25
CA LEU A 72 -1.77 -12.62 -6.40
C LEU A 72 -2.10 -14.12 -6.35
N ARG A 73 -1.21 -14.91 -6.95
CA ARG A 73 -1.27 -16.37 -6.89
C ARG A 73 -0.41 -16.89 -5.76
N SER A 74 -0.91 -17.86 -5.01
CA SER A 74 -0.10 -18.59 -4.03
C SER A 74 1.10 -19.22 -4.75
N GLY A 75 2.29 -19.10 -4.15
CA GLY A 75 3.54 -19.57 -4.72
C GLY A 75 4.23 -18.59 -5.67
N ALA A 76 3.62 -17.43 -5.96
CA ALA A 76 4.21 -16.43 -6.85
C ALA A 76 5.44 -15.74 -6.24
N ARG A 77 6.33 -15.28 -7.10
CA ARG A 77 7.41 -14.33 -6.81
C ARG A 77 6.92 -12.91 -7.09
N VAL A 78 6.88 -12.08 -6.06
CA VAL A 78 6.28 -10.74 -6.11
C VAL A 78 7.34 -9.67 -5.83
N VAL A 79 7.37 -8.64 -6.67
CA VAL A 79 8.08 -7.39 -6.39
C VAL A 79 7.07 -6.31 -6.01
N ASP A 80 7.32 -5.59 -4.92
CA ASP A 80 6.50 -4.45 -4.46
C ASP A 80 7.33 -3.16 -4.53
N LEU A 81 6.99 -2.27 -5.48
CA LEU A 81 7.69 -1.02 -5.75
C LEU A 81 6.94 0.16 -5.11
N GLY A 82 7.66 1.02 -4.40
CA GLY A 82 7.03 2.09 -3.62
C GLY A 82 6.35 1.51 -2.38
N ALA A 83 7.03 0.54 -1.75
CA ALA A 83 6.44 -0.32 -0.75
C ALA A 83 6.16 0.36 0.59
N ALA A 84 6.88 1.43 0.97
CA ALA A 84 6.78 2.03 2.29
C ALA A 84 5.35 2.54 2.55
N PRO A 85 4.72 2.21 3.70
CA PRO A 85 5.29 1.56 4.90
C PRO A 85 5.20 0.02 4.94
N GLY A 86 4.77 -0.63 3.86
CA GLY A 86 4.75 -2.10 3.70
C GLY A 86 3.34 -2.71 3.65
N GLY A 87 2.30 -1.90 3.42
CA GLY A 87 0.91 -2.38 3.42
C GLY A 87 0.61 -3.40 2.33
N TRP A 88 1.08 -3.17 1.11
CA TRP A 88 0.94 -4.12 -0.01
C TRP A 88 1.85 -5.33 0.16
N THR A 89 3.07 -5.12 0.66
CA THR A 89 4.00 -6.18 1.03
C THR A 89 3.36 -7.18 2.01
N GLN A 90 2.70 -6.71 3.07
CA GLN A 90 1.99 -7.59 4.00
C GLN A 90 0.88 -8.39 3.31
N VAL A 91 0.14 -7.78 2.40
CA VAL A 91 -0.92 -8.46 1.64
C VAL A 91 -0.33 -9.55 0.74
N ALA A 92 0.75 -9.28 0.02
CA ALA A 92 1.41 -10.26 -0.83
C ALA A 92 1.88 -11.50 -0.04
N VAL A 93 2.50 -11.27 1.13
CA VAL A 93 2.90 -12.35 2.05
C VAL A 93 1.67 -13.13 2.52
N GLN A 94 0.62 -12.45 2.99
CA GLN A 94 -0.59 -13.11 3.50
C GLN A 94 -1.35 -13.88 2.41
N ARG A 95 -1.27 -13.46 1.14
CA ARG A 95 -1.84 -14.17 -0.01
C ARG A 95 -1.04 -15.41 -0.43
N GLY A 96 0.10 -15.67 0.24
CA GLY A 96 0.87 -16.88 0.08
C GLY A 96 1.87 -16.83 -1.07
N ALA A 97 2.39 -15.65 -1.41
CA ALA A 97 3.55 -15.53 -2.29
C ALA A 97 4.72 -16.35 -1.74
N ALA A 98 5.44 -17.08 -2.60
CA ALA A 98 6.61 -17.85 -2.19
C ALA A 98 7.80 -16.95 -1.84
N ARG A 99 7.89 -15.80 -2.51
CA ARG A 99 8.94 -14.80 -2.29
C ARG A 99 8.37 -13.41 -2.54
N VAL A 100 8.62 -12.49 -1.62
CA VAL A 100 8.25 -11.09 -1.75
C VAL A 100 9.51 -10.24 -1.56
N VAL A 101 9.81 -9.36 -2.51
CA VAL A 101 10.87 -8.37 -2.40
C VAL A 101 10.23 -6.99 -2.54
N ALA A 102 10.40 -6.17 -1.52
CA ALA A 102 9.85 -4.82 -1.45
C ALA A 102 10.99 -3.81 -1.58
N LEU A 103 10.76 -2.75 -2.35
CA LEU A 103 11.70 -1.67 -2.58
C LEU A 103 11.02 -0.31 -2.42
N ASP A 104 11.66 0.57 -1.66
CA ASP A 104 11.25 1.96 -1.53
C ASP A 104 12.47 2.87 -1.34
N LEU A 105 12.31 4.15 -1.67
CA LEU A 105 13.29 5.20 -1.34
C LEU A 105 13.34 5.46 0.16
N LEU A 106 12.22 5.29 0.86
CA LEU A 106 12.07 5.54 2.27
C LEU A 106 12.34 4.28 3.08
N PRO A 107 12.97 4.41 4.26
CA PRO A 107 13.10 3.30 5.19
C PRO A 107 11.72 2.83 5.65
N MET A 108 11.57 1.53 5.84
CA MET A 108 10.40 0.94 6.48
C MET A 108 10.78 -0.22 7.39
N ASP A 109 9.94 -0.47 8.40
CA ASP A 109 10.12 -1.61 9.28
C ASP A 109 10.15 -2.94 8.49
N PRO A 110 10.89 -3.96 8.91
CA PRO A 110 10.94 -5.23 8.21
C PRO A 110 9.58 -5.94 8.22
N VAL A 111 9.13 -6.48 7.08
CA VAL A 111 7.91 -7.29 6.99
C VAL A 111 8.29 -8.77 7.05
N ALA A 112 7.79 -9.51 8.05
CA ALA A 112 8.05 -10.94 8.15
C ALA A 112 7.59 -11.68 6.88
N GLY A 113 8.47 -12.51 6.31
CA GLY A 113 8.21 -13.22 5.05
C GLY A 113 8.56 -12.44 3.77
N ALA A 114 9.06 -11.21 3.88
CA ALA A 114 9.54 -10.43 2.75
C ALA A 114 11.00 -9.97 2.96
N VAL A 115 11.68 -9.71 1.84
CA VAL A 115 12.94 -8.96 1.84
C VAL A 115 12.60 -7.49 1.58
N CYS A 116 13.05 -6.60 2.46
CA CYS A 116 12.83 -5.16 2.32
C CYS A 116 14.16 -4.49 1.96
N LEU A 117 14.20 -3.80 0.82
CA LEU A 117 15.34 -3.05 0.34
C LEU A 117 15.00 -1.55 0.35
N GLU A 118 15.98 -0.75 0.73
CA GLU A 118 15.93 0.70 0.62
C GLU A 118 16.83 1.12 -0.57
N GLY A 119 16.31 2.01 -1.41
CA GLY A 119 17.06 2.61 -2.51
C GLY A 119 16.18 3.02 -3.69
N ASP A 120 16.80 3.62 -4.70
CA ASP A 120 16.11 4.03 -5.91
C ASP A 120 16.04 2.86 -6.89
N PHE A 121 14.85 2.63 -7.46
CA PHE A 121 14.66 1.62 -8.50
C PHE A 121 15.45 1.94 -9.79
N THR A 122 15.73 3.22 -10.03
CA THR A 122 16.45 3.70 -11.22
C THR A 122 17.97 3.63 -11.09
N ASP A 123 18.51 3.30 -9.91
CA ASP A 123 19.94 3.14 -9.70
C ASP A 123 20.52 1.97 -10.52
N GLU A 124 21.72 2.17 -11.08
CA GLU A 124 22.38 1.27 -12.05
C GLU A 124 22.63 -0.17 -11.54
N GLY A 125 22.49 -0.43 -10.23
CA GLY A 125 22.61 -1.78 -9.64
C GLY A 125 21.32 -2.34 -9.02
N MET A 126 20.26 -1.54 -8.90
CA MET A 126 19.07 -1.95 -8.15
C MET A 126 18.29 -3.09 -8.85
N PRO A 127 18.10 -3.08 -10.18
CA PRO A 127 17.44 -4.19 -10.86
C PRO A 127 18.11 -5.55 -10.63
N ALA A 128 19.45 -5.58 -10.62
CA ALA A 128 20.21 -6.81 -10.36
C ALA A 128 19.99 -7.31 -8.92
N ARG A 129 20.06 -6.40 -7.94
CA ARG A 129 19.79 -6.71 -6.52
C ARG A 129 18.38 -7.24 -6.30
N LEU A 130 17.39 -6.67 -6.98
CA LEU A 130 16.01 -7.15 -6.94
C LEU A 130 15.87 -8.57 -7.46
N VAL A 131 16.45 -8.87 -8.63
CA VAL A 131 16.39 -10.21 -9.24
C VAL A 131 17.11 -11.25 -8.37
N GLU A 132 18.26 -10.89 -7.81
CA GLU A 132 19.00 -11.74 -6.88
C GLU A 132 18.19 -12.02 -5.61
N ALA A 133 17.65 -10.98 -4.96
CA ALA A 133 16.82 -11.12 -3.77
C ALA A 133 15.56 -11.95 -4.03
N LEU A 134 15.00 -11.86 -5.24
CA LEU A 134 13.80 -12.60 -5.64
C LEU A 134 14.10 -14.07 -5.99
N GLY A 135 15.35 -14.40 -6.36
CA GLY A 135 15.76 -15.75 -6.75
C GLY A 135 15.20 -16.20 -8.10
N GLY A 136 14.95 -15.26 -9.01
CA GLY A 136 14.50 -15.52 -10.37
C GLY A 136 13.54 -14.46 -10.91
N LYS A 137 12.86 -14.75 -12.03
CA LYS A 137 11.90 -13.84 -12.65
C LYS A 137 10.68 -13.60 -11.75
N ALA A 138 10.22 -12.35 -11.70
CA ALA A 138 8.97 -11.98 -11.04
C ALA A 138 7.75 -12.49 -11.81
N ASP A 139 6.79 -13.05 -11.08
CA ASP A 139 5.47 -13.40 -11.61
C ASP A 139 4.52 -12.21 -11.57
N VAL A 140 4.70 -11.33 -10.57
CA VAL A 140 3.90 -10.12 -10.35
C VAL A 140 4.82 -8.97 -9.92
N VAL A 141 4.62 -7.81 -10.51
CA VAL A 141 5.19 -6.54 -10.05
C VAL A 141 4.04 -5.65 -9.63
N LEU A 142 4.07 -5.21 -8.38
CA LEU A 142 3.12 -4.27 -7.80
C LEU A 142 3.79 -2.89 -7.72
N SER A 143 3.01 -1.83 -7.95
CA SER A 143 3.45 -0.47 -7.71
C SER A 143 2.27 0.41 -7.29
N ASP A 144 2.41 1.09 -6.15
CA ASP A 144 1.56 2.22 -5.73
C ASP A 144 2.41 3.51 -5.67
N MET A 145 3.51 3.56 -6.44
CA MET A 145 4.38 4.75 -6.53
C MET A 145 3.59 5.93 -7.08
N ALA A 146 3.69 7.06 -6.38
CA ALA A 146 3.15 8.33 -6.83
C ALA A 146 4.13 9.46 -6.47
N PRO A 147 4.26 10.50 -7.32
CA PRO A 147 5.09 11.65 -7.02
C PRO A 147 4.51 12.44 -5.84
N ASN A 148 5.38 13.16 -5.12
CA ASN A 148 4.96 14.12 -4.11
C ASN A 148 4.05 15.20 -4.73
N THR A 149 2.83 15.30 -4.20
CA THR A 149 1.84 16.30 -4.65
C THR A 149 2.25 17.69 -4.18
N THR A 150 2.19 18.66 -5.09
CA THR A 150 2.40 20.09 -4.82
C THR A 150 1.13 20.79 -4.36
N GLY A 151 -0.04 20.19 -4.62
CA GLY A 151 -1.35 20.82 -4.42
C GLY A 151 -1.82 21.64 -5.63
N HIS A 152 -1.00 21.76 -6.68
CA HIS A 152 -1.43 22.29 -7.97
C HIS A 152 -1.80 21.13 -8.90
N ALA A 153 -3.10 20.91 -9.11
CA ALA A 153 -3.63 19.78 -9.86
C ALA A 153 -3.00 19.58 -11.25
N ALA A 154 -2.80 20.65 -12.03
CA ALA A 154 -2.17 20.56 -13.35
C ALA A 154 -0.70 20.09 -13.27
N THR A 155 0.09 20.66 -12.36
CA THR A 155 1.49 20.24 -12.14
C THR A 155 1.57 18.81 -11.64
N ASP A 156 0.70 18.43 -10.71
CA ASP A 156 0.66 17.08 -10.15
C ASP A 156 0.25 16.07 -11.22
N HIS A 157 -0.69 16.41 -12.11
CA HIS A 157 -1.05 15.57 -13.25
C HIS A 157 0.13 15.35 -14.20
N LEU A 158 0.86 16.42 -14.56
CA LEU A 158 2.04 16.32 -15.41
C LEU A 158 3.11 15.39 -14.81
N ARG A 159 3.31 15.43 -13.49
CA ARG A 159 4.25 14.55 -12.79
C ARG A 159 3.82 13.09 -12.71
N ILE A 160 2.54 12.79 -12.85
CA ILE A 160 2.01 11.42 -12.86
C ILE A 160 2.15 10.79 -14.26
N ILE A 161 1.99 11.59 -15.32
CA ILE A 161 1.99 11.09 -16.70
C ILE A 161 3.36 11.10 -17.39
N ALA A 162 4.30 11.92 -16.88
CA ALA A 162 5.66 12.02 -17.40
C ALA A 162 6.53 10.87 -16.90
#